data_AF-A0A258L766-F1
#
_entry.id   AF-A0A258L766-F1
#
_cell.length_a   1.000
_cell.length_b   1.000
_cell.length_c   1.000
_cell.angle_alpha   90.00
_cell.angle_beta   90.00
_cell.angle_gamma   90.00
#
_symmetry.space_group_name_H-M   'P 1'
#
loop_
_entity.id
_entity.type
_entity.pdbx_description
1 polymer ?
#
loop_
_entity_poly.entity_id
_entity_poly.type
_entity_poly.pdbx_seq_one_letter_code
_entity_poly.pdbx_strand_id
1 'polypeptide(L)'
;MPKLNVAVQMDPMTTVDINADSTFALMLEAQARGHALWHYEVPQMWLDGAVLKARVHPVRVQRVAGDFYSFGPLETVDLSAMDVVLMRQDPPFDMGYITATHLLEHIHPKTLVVNDPASVRNAPEKLLVAHFPQLMPPTMIGRDREAIKEFRARHKDIIVKPLFGNGGIGVFRVKPDDENLGSLLDMFFAASREPLMIQRYEPAV
;
A
#
# COMPACT_ATOMS: atom_id res chain seq x y z
N MET A 1 25.19 16.76 -6.08
CA MET A 1 24.20 16.63 -4.99
C MET A 1 24.90 15.99 -3.80
N PRO A 2 24.55 16.31 -2.54
CA PRO A 2 25.09 15.58 -1.39
C PRO A 2 24.70 14.10 -1.49
N LYS A 3 25.62 13.22 -1.07
CA LYS A 3 25.31 11.80 -0.91
C LYS A 3 24.26 11.65 0.20
N LEU A 4 23.27 10.80 -0.04
CA LEU A 4 22.19 10.53 0.90
C LEU A 4 22.25 9.06 1.29
N ASN A 5 21.83 8.77 2.51
CA ASN A 5 21.57 7.43 3.00
C ASN A 5 20.06 7.15 2.89
N VAL A 6 19.71 6.22 2.01
CA VAL A 6 18.31 5.89 1.69
C VAL A 6 18.01 4.48 2.17
N ALA A 7 17.13 4.36 3.15
CA ALA A 7 16.57 3.07 3.55
C ALA A 7 15.30 2.79 2.74
N VAL A 8 15.20 1.61 2.17
CA VAL A 8 14.09 1.15 1.34
C VAL A 8 13.34 0.09 2.13
N GLN A 9 12.19 0.47 2.68
CA GLN A 9 11.27 -0.44 3.35
C GLN A 9 10.38 -1.07 2.28
N MET A 10 10.64 -2.32 1.91
CA MET A 10 9.86 -3.00 0.88
C MET A 10 9.81 -4.50 1.14
N ASP A 11 8.96 -5.19 0.39
CA ASP A 11 8.91 -6.65 0.30
C ASP A 11 10.27 -7.26 -0.09
N PRO A 12 10.47 -8.59 0.07
CA PRO A 12 11.76 -9.22 -0.19
C PRO A 12 12.29 -8.90 -1.60
N MET A 13 13.59 -8.58 -1.73
CA MET A 13 14.19 -8.31 -3.05
C MET A 13 13.99 -9.46 -4.05
N THR A 14 13.77 -10.69 -3.59
CA THR A 14 13.49 -11.85 -4.45
C THR A 14 12.17 -11.76 -5.22
N THR A 15 11.23 -10.88 -4.83
CA THR A 15 9.93 -10.72 -5.50
C THR A 15 9.94 -9.68 -6.61
N VAL A 16 11.03 -8.92 -6.76
CA VAL A 16 11.14 -7.82 -7.72
C VAL A 16 11.08 -8.32 -9.17
N ASP A 17 10.15 -7.76 -9.94
CA ASP A 17 10.23 -7.79 -11.40
C ASP A 17 11.04 -6.57 -11.88
N ILE A 18 12.27 -6.82 -12.32
CA ILE A 18 13.17 -5.74 -12.77
C ILE A 18 12.59 -4.86 -13.89
N ASN A 19 11.60 -5.36 -14.65
CA ASN A 19 10.99 -4.64 -15.77
C ASN A 19 9.74 -3.86 -15.38
N ALA A 20 9.11 -4.17 -14.24
CA ALA A 20 7.83 -3.57 -13.82
C ALA A 20 7.88 -2.90 -12.44
N ASP A 21 8.86 -3.24 -11.60
CA ASP A 21 8.97 -2.74 -10.24
C ASP A 21 9.48 -1.29 -10.20
N SER A 22 8.60 -0.39 -9.77
CA SER A 22 8.90 1.03 -9.63
C SER A 22 9.85 1.33 -8.47
N THR A 23 9.84 0.54 -7.39
CA THR A 23 10.79 0.66 -6.28
C THR A 23 12.21 0.36 -6.77
N PHE A 24 12.38 -0.69 -7.56
CA PHE A 24 13.65 -1.03 -8.20
C PHE A 24 14.16 0.06 -9.14
N ALA A 25 13.26 0.69 -9.91
CA ALA A 25 13.62 1.84 -10.74
C ALA A 25 14.13 3.03 -9.90
N LEU A 26 13.49 3.31 -8.76
CA LEU A 26 13.96 4.35 -7.82
C LEU A 26 15.33 4.02 -7.22
N MET A 27 15.58 2.75 -6.87
CA MET A 27 16.87 2.29 -6.34
C MET A 27 17.99 2.44 -7.37
N LEU A 28 17.76 2.06 -8.62
CA LEU A 28 18.73 2.24 -9.71
C LEU A 28 19.11 3.72 -9.88
N GLU A 29 18.12 4.61 -9.89
CA GLU A 29 18.34 6.04 -10.04
C GLU A 29 19.07 6.64 -8.83
N ALA A 30 18.69 6.23 -7.62
CA ALA A 30 19.36 6.68 -6.40
C ALA A 30 20.85 6.30 -6.39
N GLN A 31 21.18 5.07 -6.82
CA GLN A 31 22.56 4.65 -7.01
C GLN A 31 23.28 5.42 -8.11
N ALA A 32 22.64 5.67 -9.25
CA ALA A 32 23.22 6.44 -10.35
C ALA A 32 23.61 7.86 -9.92
N ARG A 33 22.88 8.44 -8.96
CA ARG A 33 23.19 9.73 -8.32
C ARG A 33 24.23 9.66 -7.21
N GLY A 34 24.75 8.47 -6.90
CA GLY A 34 25.77 8.25 -5.88
C GLY A 34 25.26 8.10 -4.44
N HIS A 35 23.95 7.95 -4.24
CA HIS A 35 23.37 7.68 -2.92
C HIS A 35 23.67 6.24 -2.47
N ALA A 36 23.69 6.03 -1.16
CA ALA A 36 23.82 4.70 -0.58
C ALA A 36 22.44 4.14 -0.22
N LEU A 37 22.25 2.84 -0.45
CA LEU A 37 20.98 2.16 -0.24
C LEU A 37 21.08 1.10 0.85
N TRP A 38 20.03 1.00 1.64
CA TRP A 38 19.76 -0.09 2.57
C TRP A 38 18.38 -0.67 2.28
N HIS A 39 18.26 -1.98 2.37
CA HIS A 39 16.98 -2.70 2.27
C HIS A 39 16.61 -3.26 3.64
N TYR A 40 15.33 -3.18 3.98
CA TYR A 40 14.74 -3.98 5.06
C TYR A 40 13.25 -4.24 4.81
N GLU A 41 12.76 -5.27 5.45
CA GLU A 41 11.34 -5.63 5.48
C GLU A 41 10.70 -5.14 6.79
N VAL A 42 9.39 -4.88 6.78
CA VAL A 42 8.65 -4.37 7.94
C VAL A 42 8.86 -5.18 9.23
N PRO A 43 8.86 -6.54 9.21
CA PRO A 43 9.07 -7.32 10.43
C PRO A 43 10.46 -7.15 11.07
N GLN A 44 11.40 -6.56 10.33
CA GLN A 44 12.76 -6.28 10.80
C GLN A 44 12.88 -4.93 11.50
N MET A 45 11.80 -4.15 11.61
CA MET A 45 11.74 -2.86 12.28
C MET A 45 11.11 -2.98 13.67
N TRP A 46 11.67 -2.29 14.66
CA TRP A 46 11.10 -2.22 16.00
C TRP A 46 11.43 -0.89 16.68
N LEU A 47 10.59 -0.49 17.63
CA LEU A 47 10.82 0.65 18.50
C LEU A 47 11.36 0.15 19.84
N ASP A 48 12.52 0.68 20.24
CA ASP A 48 13.17 0.38 21.52
C ASP A 48 13.30 1.68 22.31
N GLY A 49 12.38 1.88 23.27
CA GLY A 49 12.18 3.17 23.91
C GLY A 49 11.69 4.23 22.91
N ALA A 50 12.53 5.23 22.65
CA ALA A 50 12.25 6.29 21.67
C ALA A 50 13.05 6.11 20.35
N VAL A 51 13.83 5.04 20.22
CA VAL A 51 14.72 4.83 19.06
C VAL A 51 14.12 3.78 18.14
N LEU A 52 13.75 4.21 16.93
CA LEU A 52 13.25 3.30 15.90
C LEU A 52 14.44 2.65 15.19
N LYS A 53 14.54 1.32 15.30
CA LYS A 53 15.64 0.53 14.76
C LYS A 53 15.13 -0.41 13.67
N ALA A 54 16.02 -0.78 12.76
CA ALA A 54 15.79 -1.88 11.83
C ALA A 54 17.04 -2.72 11.63
N ARG A 55 16.84 -4.02 11.37
CA ARG A 55 17.87 -4.87 10.77
C ARG A 55 17.85 -4.63 9.26
N VAL A 56 18.95 -4.13 8.72
CA VAL A 56 19.06 -3.71 7.32
C VAL A 56 20.21 -4.42 6.63
N HIS A 57 20.10 -4.56 5.32
CA HIS A 57 21.23 -4.89 4.45
C HIS A 57 21.61 -3.67 3.63
N PRO A 58 22.88 -3.22 3.63
CA PRO A 58 23.38 -2.39 2.54
C PRO A 58 23.10 -3.12 1.22
N VAL A 59 22.53 -2.44 0.24
CA VAL A 59 22.11 -3.10 -1.01
C VAL A 59 22.71 -2.39 -2.21
N ARG A 60 23.15 -3.19 -3.19
CA ARG A 60 23.39 -2.71 -4.56
C ARG A 60 22.41 -3.39 -5.50
N VAL A 61 21.89 -2.65 -6.46
CA VAL A 61 20.99 -3.14 -7.52
C VAL A 61 21.58 -2.90 -8.90
N GLN A 62 21.24 -3.78 -9.85
CA GLN A 62 21.63 -3.68 -11.26
C GLN A 62 20.59 -4.36 -12.16
N ARG A 63 20.44 -3.89 -13.40
CA ARG A 63 19.44 -4.43 -14.33
C ARG A 63 19.97 -5.67 -15.07
N VAL A 64 20.25 -6.74 -14.31
CA VAL A 64 20.73 -8.04 -14.83
C VAL A 64 19.80 -9.14 -14.32
N ALA A 65 19.11 -9.82 -15.23
CA ALA A 65 18.19 -10.89 -14.86
C ALA A 65 18.92 -12.00 -14.09
N GLY A 66 18.38 -12.42 -12.94
CA GLY A 66 18.98 -13.43 -12.05
C GLY A 66 20.12 -12.94 -11.17
N ASP A 67 20.61 -11.70 -11.36
CA ASP A 67 21.69 -11.09 -10.57
C ASP A 67 21.42 -9.60 -10.36
N PHE A 68 20.18 -9.25 -10.00
CA PHE A 68 19.73 -7.87 -10.00
C PHE A 68 19.95 -7.13 -8.67
N TYR A 69 20.44 -7.83 -7.64
CA TYR A 69 20.81 -7.22 -6.38
C TYR A 69 21.89 -8.01 -5.63
N SER A 70 22.62 -7.33 -4.76
CA SER A 70 23.58 -7.94 -3.83
C SER A 70 23.47 -7.26 -2.47
N PHE A 71 23.41 -8.06 -1.40
CA PHE A 71 23.42 -7.57 -0.03
C PHE A 71 24.83 -7.54 0.57
N GLY A 72 25.11 -6.47 1.31
CA GLY A 72 26.19 -6.41 2.28
C GLY A 72 25.84 -7.13 3.59
N PRO A 73 26.74 -7.07 4.58
CA PRO A 73 26.50 -7.69 5.88
C PRO A 73 25.25 -7.10 6.55
N LEU A 74 24.48 -7.96 7.22
CA LEU A 74 23.33 -7.52 8.01
C LEU A 74 23.80 -6.67 9.19
N GLU A 75 23.20 -5.50 9.35
CA GLU A 75 23.50 -4.58 10.45
C GLU A 75 22.22 -4.04 11.10
N THR A 76 22.33 -3.54 12.33
CA THR A 76 21.24 -2.83 13.00
C THR A 76 21.51 -1.35 12.96
N VAL A 77 20.55 -0.57 12.48
CA VAL A 77 20.65 0.89 12.36
C VAL A 77 19.54 1.59 13.14
N ASP A 78 19.84 2.77 13.66
CA ASP A 78 18.83 3.76 14.03
C ASP A 78 18.30 4.40 12.74
N LEU A 79 17.02 4.22 12.45
CA LEU A 79 16.42 4.75 11.22
C LEU A 79 16.41 6.29 11.21
N SER A 80 16.51 6.95 12.36
CA SER A 80 16.64 8.41 12.46
C SER A 80 18.00 8.96 12.01
N ALA A 81 18.96 8.07 11.72
CA ALA A 81 20.26 8.40 11.13
C ALA A 81 20.26 8.31 9.60
N MET A 82 19.16 7.83 8.99
CA MET A 82 18.96 7.85 7.55
C MET A 82 18.46 9.23 7.12
N ASP A 83 18.82 9.65 5.91
CA ASP A 83 18.29 10.89 5.33
C ASP A 83 16.87 10.67 4.81
N VAL A 84 16.62 9.50 4.20
CA VAL A 84 15.36 9.14 3.57
C VAL A 84 14.97 7.70 3.91
N VAL A 85 13.69 7.47 4.20
CA VAL A 85 13.05 6.16 4.19
C VAL A 85 12.02 6.13 3.06
N LEU A 86 12.19 5.25 2.07
CA LEU A 86 11.18 4.96 1.07
C LEU A 86 10.26 3.87 1.62
N MET A 87 9.05 4.27 2.03
CA MET A 87 7.99 3.36 2.46
C MET A 87 7.31 2.76 1.22
N ARG A 88 7.72 1.54 0.86
CA ARG A 88 7.38 0.86 -0.39
C ARG A 88 6.88 -0.57 -0.18
N GLN A 89 6.39 -0.88 1.02
CA GLN A 89 5.69 -2.13 1.30
C GLN A 89 4.38 -2.18 0.51
N ASP A 90 4.06 -3.35 -0.04
CA ASP A 90 2.80 -3.58 -0.71
C ASP A 90 1.63 -3.68 0.30
N PRO A 91 0.37 -3.47 -0.15
CA PRO A 91 -0.81 -3.82 0.64
C PRO A 91 -0.87 -5.33 0.94
N PRO A 92 -1.70 -5.77 1.91
CA PRO A 92 -2.94 -5.13 2.34
C PRO A 92 -2.76 -3.95 3.30
N PHE A 93 -3.68 -3.00 3.25
CA PHE A 93 -3.76 -1.91 4.23
C PHE A 93 -4.45 -2.43 5.50
N ASP A 94 -3.70 -3.11 6.35
CA ASP A 94 -4.18 -3.74 7.58
C ASP A 94 -3.60 -3.08 8.85
N MET A 95 -3.86 -3.68 10.02
CA MET A 95 -3.32 -3.17 11.29
C MET A 95 -1.79 -3.20 11.35
N GLY A 96 -1.13 -4.13 10.66
CA GLY A 96 0.32 -4.17 10.54
C GLY A 96 0.83 -2.99 9.74
N TYR A 97 0.21 -2.72 8.58
CA TYR A 97 0.49 -1.56 7.74
C TYR A 97 0.32 -0.25 8.51
N ILE A 98 -0.81 -0.07 9.21
CA ILE A 98 -1.10 1.12 10.02
C ILE A 98 -0.06 1.28 11.14
N THR A 99 0.25 0.20 11.86
CA THR A 99 1.24 0.22 12.94
C THR A 99 2.62 0.63 12.42
N ALA A 100 3.04 0.12 11.27
CA ALA A 100 4.29 0.54 10.63
C ALA A 100 4.33 2.05 10.34
N THR A 101 3.20 2.66 9.96
CA THR A 101 3.15 4.12 9.77
C THR A 101 3.38 4.88 11.08
N HIS A 102 2.80 4.42 12.19
CA HIS A 102 3.02 5.04 13.50
C HIS A 102 4.46 4.88 13.99
N LEU A 103 5.09 3.75 13.69
CA LEU A 103 6.51 3.56 13.97
C LEU A 103 7.36 4.57 13.19
N LEU A 104 7.14 4.70 11.90
CA LEU A 104 7.87 5.65 11.04
C LEU A 104 7.65 7.13 11.39
N GLU A 105 6.53 7.49 12.04
CA GLU A 105 6.36 8.86 12.56
C GLU A 105 7.37 9.27 13.62
N HIS A 106 7.96 8.31 14.35
CA HIS A 106 8.95 8.62 15.39
C HIS A 106 10.22 9.28 14.82
N ILE A 107 10.47 9.10 13.52
CA ILE A 107 11.64 9.65 12.83
C ILE A 107 11.29 10.77 11.86
N HIS A 108 10.02 10.90 11.44
CA HIS A 108 9.57 11.97 10.55
C HIS A 108 9.33 13.29 11.33
N PRO A 109 9.72 14.48 10.83
CA PRO A 109 10.35 14.79 9.54
C PRO A 109 11.89 14.86 9.56
N LYS A 110 12.55 14.51 10.69
CA LYS A 110 14.02 14.51 10.78
C LYS A 110 14.63 13.61 9.70
N THR A 111 14.10 12.40 9.59
CA THR A 111 14.27 11.54 8.42
C THR A 111 13.07 11.72 7.52
N LEU A 112 13.32 12.00 6.24
CA LEU A 112 12.23 12.14 5.27
C LEU A 112 11.66 10.76 4.99
N VAL A 113 10.44 10.50 5.45
CA VAL A 113 9.72 9.27 5.12
C VAL A 113 8.82 9.57 3.93
N VAL A 114 8.95 8.78 2.87
CA VAL A 114 8.21 8.94 1.63
C VAL A 114 7.29 7.73 1.45
N ASN A 115 5.97 7.87 1.50
CA ASN A 115 5.21 9.10 1.79
C ASN A 115 5.13 9.42 3.29
N ASP A 116 4.62 10.62 3.62
CA ASP A 116 4.32 11.01 5.01
C ASP A 116 3.46 9.93 5.69
N PRO A 117 3.93 9.29 6.78
CA PRO A 117 3.25 8.15 7.36
C PRO A 117 1.83 8.49 7.86
N ALA A 118 1.64 9.72 8.35
CA ALA A 118 0.34 10.20 8.80
C ALA A 118 -0.67 10.31 7.68
N SER A 119 -0.25 10.85 6.55
CA SER A 119 -1.04 10.96 5.34
C SER A 119 -1.37 9.59 4.78
N VAL A 120 -0.41 8.66 4.75
CA VAL A 120 -0.64 7.29 4.25
C VAL A 120 -1.77 6.60 5.00
N ARG A 121 -1.77 6.65 6.35
CA ARG A 121 -2.84 5.99 7.11
C ARG A 121 -4.20 6.72 7.08
N ASN A 122 -4.18 8.05 6.88
CA ASN A 122 -5.38 8.88 6.87
C ASN A 122 -5.98 9.07 5.46
N ALA A 123 -5.28 8.62 4.42
CA ALA A 123 -5.74 8.66 3.04
C ALA A 123 -5.80 7.27 2.37
N PRO A 124 -6.57 6.29 2.90
CA PRO A 124 -6.74 5.00 2.23
C PRO A 124 -7.32 5.21 0.83
N GLU A 125 -6.71 4.58 -0.19
CA GLU A 125 -6.92 4.89 -1.62
C GLU A 125 -8.41 5.00 -2.02
N LYS A 126 -9.24 4.02 -1.61
CA LYS A 126 -10.67 4.01 -1.95
C LYS A 126 -11.51 4.99 -1.10
N LEU A 127 -11.04 5.39 0.07
CA LEU A 127 -11.75 6.34 0.92
C LEU A 127 -11.37 7.80 0.59
N LEU A 128 -10.11 8.05 0.23
CA LEU A 128 -9.62 9.37 -0.14
C LEU A 128 -10.46 9.99 -1.26
N VAL A 129 -10.79 9.20 -2.28
CA VAL A 129 -11.57 9.67 -3.43
C VAL A 129 -12.98 10.12 -3.06
N ALA A 130 -13.54 9.67 -1.93
CA ALA A 130 -14.86 10.11 -1.47
C ALA A 130 -14.93 11.61 -1.14
N HIS A 131 -13.78 12.28 -0.96
CA HIS A 131 -13.71 13.74 -0.85
C HIS A 131 -13.89 14.47 -2.19
N PHE A 132 -13.92 13.74 -3.31
CA PHE A 132 -14.05 14.26 -4.68
C PHE A 132 -15.20 13.58 -5.45
N PRO A 133 -16.43 13.59 -4.93
CA PRO A 133 -17.56 12.84 -5.51
C PRO A 133 -17.88 13.24 -6.96
N GLN A 134 -17.55 14.46 -7.38
CA GLN A 134 -17.71 14.94 -8.75
C GLN A 134 -16.79 14.24 -9.77
N LEU A 135 -15.73 13.58 -9.30
CA LEU A 135 -14.79 12.81 -10.12
C LEU A 135 -15.05 11.31 -10.05
N MET A 136 -16.12 10.88 -9.38
CA MET A 136 -16.46 9.48 -9.17
C MET A 136 -17.82 9.13 -9.78
N PRO A 137 -18.03 7.85 -10.17
CA PRO A 137 -19.38 7.36 -10.36
C PRO A 137 -20.18 7.48 -9.05
N PRO A 138 -21.53 7.49 -9.12
CA PRO A 138 -22.36 7.33 -7.93
C PRO A 138 -21.83 6.17 -7.08
N THR A 139 -21.55 6.46 -5.81
CA THR A 139 -20.84 5.56 -4.89
C THR A 139 -21.54 5.58 -3.54
N MET A 140 -21.71 4.40 -2.94
CA MET A 140 -22.03 4.25 -1.52
C MET A 140 -20.96 3.39 -0.84
N ILE A 141 -20.77 3.60 0.46
CA ILE A 141 -19.87 2.80 1.28
C ILE A 141 -20.65 2.38 2.52
N GLY A 142 -20.71 1.08 2.79
CA GLY A 142 -21.49 0.58 3.93
C GLY A 142 -21.57 -0.94 4.03
N ARG A 143 -22.25 -1.40 5.09
CA ARG A 143 -22.57 -2.82 5.34
C ARG A 143 -24.07 -3.10 5.40
N ASP A 144 -24.90 -2.07 5.44
CA ASP A 144 -26.34 -2.20 5.51
C ASP A 144 -26.86 -2.83 4.21
N ARG A 145 -27.44 -4.04 4.34
CA ARG A 145 -27.93 -4.82 3.21
C ARG A 145 -29.08 -4.14 2.50
N GLU A 146 -29.96 -3.47 3.23
CA GLU A 146 -31.11 -2.80 2.65
C GLU A 146 -30.64 -1.54 1.91
N ALA A 147 -29.73 -0.76 2.48
CA ALA A 147 -29.13 0.37 1.77
C ALA A 147 -28.41 -0.05 0.47
N ILE A 148 -27.72 -1.20 0.48
CA ILE A 148 -27.07 -1.76 -0.71
C ILE A 148 -28.10 -2.18 -1.77
N LYS A 149 -29.20 -2.83 -1.36
CA LYS A 149 -30.30 -3.19 -2.27
C LYS A 149 -30.99 -1.96 -2.85
N GLU A 150 -31.24 -0.93 -2.04
CA GLU A 150 -31.81 0.35 -2.48
C GLU A 150 -30.90 1.06 -3.49
N PHE A 151 -29.59 1.07 -3.24
CA PHE A 151 -28.61 1.61 -4.18
C PHE A 151 -28.60 0.82 -5.49
N ARG A 152 -28.61 -0.52 -5.42
CA ARG A 152 -28.73 -1.38 -6.61
C ARG A 152 -30.04 -1.11 -7.35
N ALA A 153 -31.17 -0.96 -6.67
CA ALA A 153 -32.44 -0.68 -7.32
C ALA A 153 -32.41 0.64 -8.13
N ARG A 154 -31.71 1.67 -7.60
CA ARG A 154 -31.53 2.96 -8.29
C ARG A 154 -30.58 2.89 -9.48
N HIS A 155 -29.46 2.16 -9.37
CA HIS A 155 -28.38 2.17 -10.37
C HIS A 155 -28.33 0.95 -11.29
N LYS A 156 -29.04 -0.13 -10.94
CA LYS A 156 -29.24 -1.41 -11.64
C LYS A 156 -27.96 -2.23 -11.81
N ASP A 157 -26.96 -1.69 -12.49
CA ASP A 157 -25.67 -2.30 -12.77
C ASP A 157 -24.61 -1.67 -11.87
N ILE A 158 -24.03 -2.49 -10.99
CA ILE A 158 -23.13 -2.00 -9.93
C ILE A 158 -21.85 -2.82 -9.86
N ILE A 159 -20.81 -2.18 -9.34
CA ILE A 159 -19.57 -2.82 -8.88
C ILE A 159 -19.60 -2.91 -7.36
N VAL A 160 -19.30 -4.07 -6.81
CA VAL A 160 -19.12 -4.33 -5.38
C VAL A 160 -17.66 -4.69 -5.14
N LYS A 161 -16.98 -4.00 -4.22
CA LYS A 161 -15.57 -4.26 -3.91
C LYS A 161 -15.19 -3.98 -2.45
N PRO A 162 -14.20 -4.71 -1.88
CA PRO A 162 -13.65 -4.43 -0.57
C PRO A 162 -12.85 -3.12 -0.55
N LEU A 163 -12.75 -2.49 0.62
CA LEU A 163 -12.05 -1.21 0.78
C LEU A 163 -10.53 -1.36 0.72
N PHE A 164 -9.96 -2.32 1.45
CA PHE A 164 -8.51 -2.38 1.70
C PHE A 164 -7.76 -3.47 0.89
N GLY A 165 -8.45 -4.14 -0.03
CA GLY A 165 -7.82 -5.09 -0.97
C GLY A 165 -7.04 -4.40 -2.10
N ASN A 166 -6.09 -5.12 -2.69
CA ASN A 166 -5.25 -4.71 -3.82
C ASN A 166 -5.53 -5.53 -5.09
N GLY A 167 -4.97 -5.11 -6.23
CA GLY A 167 -4.89 -5.92 -7.45
C GLY A 167 -6.21 -6.37 -8.07
N GLY A 168 -7.33 -5.69 -7.80
CA GLY A 168 -8.65 -6.08 -8.30
C GLY A 168 -9.26 -7.31 -7.60
N ILE A 169 -8.61 -7.83 -6.56
CA ILE A 169 -9.12 -8.97 -5.79
C ILE A 169 -10.43 -8.55 -5.11
N GLY A 170 -11.46 -9.38 -5.30
CA GLY A 170 -12.78 -9.14 -4.72
C GLY A 170 -13.58 -8.04 -5.40
N VAL A 171 -13.28 -7.68 -6.65
CA VAL A 171 -14.13 -6.77 -7.44
C VAL A 171 -15.15 -7.58 -8.23
N PHE A 172 -16.44 -7.34 -7.98
CA PHE A 172 -17.53 -8.03 -8.66
C PHE A 172 -18.45 -7.04 -9.35
N ARG A 173 -18.80 -7.32 -10.61
CA ARG A 173 -19.88 -6.66 -11.31
C ARG A 173 -21.18 -7.43 -11.08
N VAL A 174 -22.19 -6.75 -10.56
CA VAL A 174 -23.53 -7.29 -10.34
C VAL A 174 -24.46 -6.62 -11.34
N LYS A 175 -24.85 -7.36 -12.37
CA LYS A 175 -25.74 -6.88 -13.43
C LYS A 175 -27.19 -6.75 -12.94
N PRO A 176 -28.07 -6.07 -13.67
CA PRO A 176 -29.47 -5.92 -13.28
C PRO A 176 -30.21 -7.25 -13.08
N ASP A 177 -29.86 -8.28 -13.84
CA ASP A 177 -30.45 -9.63 -13.85
C ASP A 177 -29.75 -10.62 -12.89
N ASP A 178 -28.74 -10.18 -12.13
CA ASP A 178 -27.97 -11.05 -11.25
C ASP A 178 -28.70 -11.34 -9.92
N GLU A 179 -28.97 -12.61 -9.64
CA GLU A 179 -29.66 -13.03 -8.41
C GLU A 179 -28.72 -13.22 -7.21
N ASN A 180 -27.40 -13.14 -7.42
CA ASN A 180 -26.39 -13.58 -6.44
C ASN A 180 -25.93 -12.49 -5.47
N LEU A 181 -26.53 -11.28 -5.50
CA LEU A 181 -26.12 -10.19 -4.60
C LEU A 181 -26.14 -10.63 -3.13
N GLY A 182 -27.17 -11.36 -2.70
CA GLY A 182 -27.28 -11.83 -1.32
C GLY A 182 -26.09 -12.69 -0.89
N SER A 183 -25.79 -13.72 -1.68
CA SER A 183 -24.66 -14.64 -1.44
C SER A 183 -23.31 -13.94 -1.52
N LEU A 184 -23.16 -12.96 -2.42
CA LEU A 184 -21.95 -12.15 -2.51
C LEU A 184 -21.72 -11.34 -1.22
N LEU A 185 -22.77 -10.71 -0.70
CA LEU A 185 -22.70 -9.97 0.57
C LEU A 185 -22.42 -10.91 1.74
N ASP A 186 -22.98 -12.12 1.75
CA ASP A 186 -22.69 -13.15 2.77
C ASP A 186 -21.21 -13.52 2.78
N MET A 187 -20.64 -13.79 1.60
CA MET A 187 -19.21 -14.12 1.46
C MET A 187 -18.32 -13.01 2.02
N PHE A 188 -18.56 -11.75 1.66
CA PHE A 188 -17.76 -10.63 2.15
C PHE A 188 -17.92 -10.39 3.64
N PHE A 189 -19.15 -10.39 4.15
CA PHE A 189 -19.42 -10.06 5.55
C PHE A 189 -19.10 -11.20 6.51
N ALA A 190 -18.98 -12.44 6.02
CA ALA A 190 -18.41 -13.56 6.77
C ALA A 190 -16.88 -13.44 6.87
N ALA A 191 -16.21 -12.99 5.81
CA ALA A 191 -14.75 -12.87 5.77
C ALA A 191 -14.22 -11.66 6.55
N SER A 192 -14.97 -10.54 6.59
CA SER A 192 -14.50 -9.29 7.19
C SER A 192 -15.61 -8.50 7.89
N ARG A 193 -15.20 -7.68 8.87
CA ARG A 193 -16.07 -6.70 9.54
C ARG A 193 -16.12 -5.34 8.81
N GLU A 194 -15.45 -5.21 7.69
CA GLU A 194 -15.31 -3.96 6.95
C GLU A 194 -16.54 -3.62 6.09
N PRO A 195 -16.80 -2.32 5.83
CA PRO A 195 -17.73 -1.91 4.80
C PRO A 195 -17.25 -2.27 3.40
N LEU A 196 -18.21 -2.41 2.49
CA LEU A 196 -17.96 -2.53 1.06
C LEU A 196 -18.13 -1.17 0.41
N MET A 197 -17.42 -0.96 -0.70
CA MET A 197 -17.69 0.11 -1.64
C MET A 197 -18.55 -0.43 -2.78
N ILE A 198 -19.65 0.26 -3.07
CA ILE A 198 -20.58 -0.08 -4.13
C ILE A 198 -20.70 1.13 -5.05
N GLN A 199 -20.42 0.92 -6.34
CA GLN A 199 -20.43 1.99 -7.35
C GLN A 199 -21.35 1.62 -8.50
N ARG A 200 -21.93 2.60 -9.19
CA ARG A 200 -22.54 2.36 -10.50
C ARG A 200 -21.45 1.84 -11.46
N TYR A 201 -21.77 0.86 -12.28
CA TYR A 201 -20.88 0.41 -13.34
C TYR A 201 -20.74 1.47 -14.44
N GLU A 202 -19.51 1.81 -14.82
CA GLU A 202 -19.21 2.73 -15.92
C GLU A 202 -18.60 1.93 -17.09
N PRO A 203 -19.27 1.79 -18.24
CA PRO A 203 -18.76 1.00 -19.37
C PRO A 203 -17.45 1.52 -20.00
N ALA A 204 -17.11 2.79 -19.76
CA ALA A 204 -15.94 3.45 -20.33
C ALA A 204 -14.64 3.19 -19.55
N VAL A 205 -14.72 2.47 -18.42
CA VAL A 205 -13.59 2.18 -17.50
C VAL A 205 -13.43 0.69 -17.32
#